data_AF-A0A662JVM7-F1
#
_entry.id   AF-A0A662JVM7-F1
#
_cell.length_a   1.000
_cell.length_b   1.000
_cell.length_c   1.000
_cell.angle_alpha   90.00
_cell.angle_beta   90.00
_cell.angle_gamma   90.00
#
_symmetry.space_group_name_H-M   'P 1'
#
loop_
_entity.id
_entity.type
_entity.pdbx_description
1 polymer ?
#
loop_
_entity_poly.entity_id
_entity_poly.type
_entity_poly.pdbx_seq_one_letter_code
_entity_poly.pdbx_strand_id
1 'polypeptide(L)'
;MWGLFTLLMFISTLKHNNALQFVFASLTILFWLLAIGEFTGNTTVTVIAGYEGIICGLSAIYLAMADVINETYGREIVPVGKPLIK
;
A
#
# COMPACT_ATOMS: atom_id res chain seq x y z
N MET A 1 9.20 8.60 -11.42
CA MET A 1 8.57 9.67 -10.62
C MET A 1 7.63 9.11 -9.56
N TRP A 2 6.61 8.34 -9.94
CA TRP A 2 5.62 7.78 -9.01
C TRP A 2 6.22 6.93 -7.88
N GLY A 3 7.16 6.03 -8.17
CA GLY A 3 7.80 5.21 -7.13
C GLY A 3 8.63 6.01 -6.10
N LEU A 4 9.18 7.16 -6.48
CA LEU A 4 9.88 8.04 -5.53
C LEU A 4 8.90 8.81 -4.66
N PHE A 5 7.81 9.30 -5.25
CA PHE A 5 6.73 9.97 -4.53
C PHE A 5 6.09 9.06 -3.49
N THR A 6 5.75 7.83 -3.85
CA THR A 6 5.16 6.87 -2.91
C THR A 6 6.13 6.43 -1.83
N LEU A 7 7.43 6.35 -2.11
CA LEU A 7 8.44 6.05 -1.11
C LEU A 7 8.54 7.16 -0.05
N LEU A 8 8.49 8.43 -0.46
CA LEU A 8 8.46 9.56 0.48
C LEU A 8 7.17 9.53 1.33
N MET A 9 6.03 9.24 0.71
CA MET A 9 4.77 9.06 1.44
C MET A 9 4.83 7.88 2.41
N PHE A 10 5.46 6.76 2.04
CA PHE A 10 5.65 5.61 2.91
C PHE A 10 6.45 5.97 4.17
N ILE A 11 7.47 6.82 4.06
CA ILE A 11 8.20 7.31 5.24
C ILE A 11 7.28 8.13 6.16
N SER A 12 6.38 8.94 5.58
CA SER A 12 5.37 9.68 6.35
C SER A 12 4.36 8.75 7.05
N THR A 13 4.06 7.57 6.51
CA THR A 13 3.09 6.64 7.11
C THR A 13 3.63 5.84 8.30
N LEU A 14 4.93 5.92 8.61
CA LEU A 14 5.55 5.20 9.74
C LEU A 14 4.95 5.55 11.12
N LYS A 15 4.35 6.75 11.26
CA LYS A 15 3.62 7.18 12.46
C LYS A 15 2.12 6.84 12.44
N HIS A 16 1.62 6.27 11.35
CA HIS A 16 0.22 5.89 11.15
C HIS A 16 0.02 4.38 11.34
N ASN A 17 -1.22 3.91 11.14
CA ASN A 17 -1.60 2.51 11.29
C ASN A 17 -0.82 1.58 10.33
N ASN A 18 -0.60 0.34 10.74
CA ASN A 18 0.21 -0.61 9.96
C ASN A 18 -0.45 -0.99 8.62
N ALA A 19 -1.77 -0.96 8.55
CA ALA A 19 -2.48 -1.20 7.31
C ALA A 19 -2.15 -0.12 6.24
N LEU A 20 -2.10 1.16 6.60
CA LEU A 20 -1.69 2.23 5.69
C LEU A 20 -0.21 2.10 5.31
N GLN A 21 0.65 1.69 6.23
CA GLN A 21 2.05 1.39 5.92
C GLN A 21 2.17 0.28 4.88
N PHE A 22 1.41 -0.80 5.02
CA PHE A 22 1.39 -1.90 4.06
C PHE A 22 0.92 -1.45 2.67
N VAL A 23 -0.14 -0.63 2.60
CA VAL A 23 -0.63 -0.06 1.34
C VAL A 23 0.46 0.76 0.66
N PHE A 24 1.13 1.66 1.38
CA PHE A 24 2.17 2.50 0.79
C PHE A 24 3.47 1.74 0.48
N ALA A 25 3.81 0.71 1.25
CA ALA A 25 4.95 -0.16 0.98
C ALA A 25 4.74 -0.96 -0.31
N SER A 26 3.60 -1.65 -0.43
CA SER A 26 3.22 -2.38 -1.65
C SER A 26 3.14 -1.43 -2.84
N LEU A 27 2.40 -0.32 -2.74
CA LEU A 27 2.32 0.66 -3.81
C LEU A 27 3.68 1.19 -4.29
N THR A 28 4.64 1.34 -3.38
CA THR A 28 6.02 1.70 -3.74
C THR A 28 6.67 0.59 -4.57
N ILE A 29 6.63 -0.65 -4.08
CA ILE A 29 7.16 -1.82 -4.79
C ILE A 29 6.52 -1.94 -6.18
N LEU A 30 5.20 -1.74 -6.28
CA LEU A 30 4.46 -1.71 -7.54
C LEU A 30 5.06 -0.77 -8.56
N PHE A 31 5.20 0.51 -8.21
CA PHE A 31 5.69 1.50 -9.14
C PHE A 31 7.15 1.25 -9.56
N TRP A 32 7.96 0.69 -8.68
CA TRP A 32 9.33 0.29 -9.02
C TRP A 32 9.35 -0.94 -9.94
N LEU A 33 8.50 -1.94 -9.70
CA LEU A 33 8.37 -3.12 -10.56
C LEU A 33 7.88 -2.77 -11.96
N LEU A 34 6.85 -1.92 -12.07
CA LEU A 34 6.36 -1.44 -13.37
C LEU A 34 7.45 -0.66 -14.12
N ALA A 35 8.17 0.23 -13.44
CA ALA A 35 9.26 1.00 -14.06
C ALA A 35 10.37 0.08 -14.60
N ILE A 36 10.77 -0.94 -13.83
CA ILE A 36 11.77 -1.93 -14.26
C ILE A 36 11.23 -2.78 -15.42
N GLY A 37 9.95 -3.18 -15.37
CA GLY A 37 9.29 -3.94 -16.42
C GLY A 37 9.27 -3.19 -17.76
N GLU A 38 8.93 -1.90 -17.74
CA GLU A 38 8.96 -1.05 -18.94
C GLU A 38 10.38 -0.79 -19.44
N PHE A 39 11.33 -0.54 -18.55
CA PHE A 39 12.73 -0.27 -18.95
C PHE A 39 13.43 -1.49 -19.53
N THR A 40 13.12 -2.69 -19.01
CA THR A 40 13.71 -3.96 -19.47
C THR A 40 12.92 -4.57 -20.63
N GLY A 41 11.68 -4.11 -20.88
CA GLY A 41 10.76 -4.73 -21.82
C GLY A 41 10.33 -6.17 -21.43
N ASN A 42 10.54 -6.57 -20.18
CA ASN A 42 10.30 -7.94 -19.74
C ASN A 42 8.86 -8.11 -19.25
N THR A 43 8.06 -8.82 -20.04
CA THR A 43 6.64 -9.09 -19.77
C THR A 43 6.43 -9.86 -18.46
N THR A 44 7.40 -10.67 -18.03
CA THR A 44 7.31 -11.42 -16.77
C THR A 44 7.29 -10.49 -15.56
N VAL A 45 8.12 -9.43 -15.59
CA VAL A 45 8.19 -8.44 -14.51
C VAL A 45 6.88 -7.65 -14.44
N THR A 46 6.30 -7.31 -15.58
CA THR A 46 4.99 -6.64 -15.66
C THR A 46 3.86 -7.51 -15.12
N VAL A 47 3.88 -8.82 -15.37
CA VAL A 47 2.89 -9.76 -14.81
C VAL A 47 3.02 -9.85 -13.29
N ILE A 48 4.25 -9.93 -12.76
CA ILE A 48 4.49 -9.93 -11.31
C ILE A 48 3.99 -8.62 -10.68
N ALA A 49 4.25 -7.48 -11.33
CA ALA A 49 3.73 -6.18 -10.90
C ALA A 49 2.20 -6.15 -10.88
N GLY A 50 1.53 -6.82 -11.83
CA GLY A 50 0.09 -6.97 -11.85
C GLY A 50 -0.47 -7.73 -10.64
N TYR A 51 0.16 -8.85 -10.26
CA TYR A 51 -0.25 -9.60 -9.06
C TYR A 51 -0.06 -8.78 -7.79
N GLU A 52 1.07 -8.10 -7.67
CA GLU A 52 1.36 -7.24 -6.54
C GLU A 52 0.38 -6.05 -6.48
N GLY A 53 -0.06 -5.52 -7.62
CA GLY A 53 -1.12 -4.52 -7.70
C GLY A 53 -2.50 -4.98 -7.24
N ILE A 54 -2.86 -6.24 -7.47
CA ILE A 54 -4.09 -6.80 -6.91
C ILE A 54 -4.01 -6.82 -5.38
N ILE A 55 -2.88 -7.25 -4.82
CA ILE A 55 -2.67 -7.29 -3.37
C ILE A 55 -2.71 -5.86 -2.78
N CYS A 56 -2.01 -4.91 -3.42
CA CYS A 56 -2.03 -3.50 -3.04
C CYS A 56 -3.46 -2.95 -3.05
N GLY A 57 -4.21 -3.16 -4.13
CA GLY A 57 -5.58 -2.68 -4.27
C GLY A 57 -6.53 -3.27 -3.22
N LEU A 58 -6.46 -4.57 -2.98
CA LEU A 58 -7.27 -5.24 -1.96
C LEU A 58 -6.94 -4.72 -0.55
N SER A 59 -5.66 -4.46 -0.26
CA SER A 59 -5.26 -3.90 1.04
C SER A 59 -5.76 -2.47 1.25
N ALA A 60 -5.82 -1.66 0.17
CA ALA A 60 -6.38 -0.31 0.22
C ALA A 60 -7.91 -0.34 0.44
N ILE A 61 -8.62 -1.27 -0.21
CA ILE A 61 -10.06 -1.48 0.02
C ILE A 61 -10.32 -1.90 1.47
N TYR A 62 -9.52 -2.83 2.00
CA TYR A 62 -9.62 -3.26 3.39
C TYR A 62 -9.45 -2.08 4.35
N LEU A 63 -8.42 -1.25 4.16
CA LEU A 63 -8.19 -0.08 4.98
C LEU A 63 -9.36 0.92 4.92
N ALA A 64 -9.83 1.24 3.72
CA ALA A 64 -10.95 2.15 3.54
C ALA A 64 -12.23 1.64 4.22
N MET A 65 -12.52 0.34 4.11
CA MET A 65 -13.65 -0.28 4.82
C MET A 65 -13.45 -0.25 6.33
N ALA A 66 -12.25 -0.55 6.81
CA ALA A 66 -11.93 -0.56 8.23
C ALA A 66 -12.11 0.83 8.84
N ASP A 67 -11.65 1.88 8.16
CA ASP A 67 -11.81 3.27 8.60
C ASP A 67 -13.30 3.66 8.67
N VAL A 68 -14.08 3.37 7.62
CA VAL A 68 -15.54 3.67 7.59
C VAL A 68 -16.29 2.91 8.69
N ILE A 69 -15.98 1.63 8.91
CA ILE A 69 -16.61 0.82 9.95
C ILE A 69 -16.23 1.36 11.33
N ASN A 70 -14.94 1.57 11.60
CA ASN A 70 -14.48 2.03 12.91
C ASN A 70 -15.05 3.42 13.26
N GLU A 71 -15.15 4.31 12.27
CA GLU A 71 -15.78 5.62 12.41
C GLU A 71 -17.28 5.51 12.70
N THR A 72 -18.00 4.68 11.92
CA THR A 72 -19.46 4.48 12.08
C THR A 72 -19.83 3.96 13.47
N TYR A 73 -19.02 3.06 14.03
CA TYR A 73 -19.30 2.44 15.33
C TYR A 73 -18.59 3.12 16.51
N GLY A 74 -17.77 4.15 16.26
CA GLY A 74 -17.05 4.91 17.29
C GLY A 74 -16.06 4.08 18.12
N ARG A 75 -15.66 2.90 17.63
CA ARG A 75 -14.73 1.97 18.29
C ARG A 75 -14.01 1.13 17.25
N GLU A 76 -12.84 0.62 17.61
CA GLU A 76 -12.08 -0.31 16.76
C GLU A 76 -12.82 -1.67 16.69
N ILE A 77 -13.51 -1.91 15.58
CA ILE A 77 -14.13 -3.19 15.23
C ILE A 77 -13.21 -3.97 14.30
N VAL A 78 -12.66 -3.28 13.29
CA VAL A 78 -11.76 -3.87 12.30
C VAL A 78 -10.34 -3.42 12.62
N PRO A 79 -9.42 -4.36 12.92
CA PRO A 79 -8.07 -4.00 13.31
C PRO A 79 -7.28 -3.47 12.10
N VAL A 80 -6.82 -2.22 12.21
CA VAL A 80 -5.93 -1.57 11.21
C VAL A 80 -4.46 -1.60 11.63
N GLY A 81 -4.17 -2.16 12.82
CA GLY A 81 -2.83 -2.32 13.37
C GLY A 81 -2.29 -1.05 14.06
N LYS A 82 -1.51 -1.26 15.12
CA LYS A 82 -0.92 -0.17 15.92
C LYS A 82 0.27 0.45 15.18
N PRO A 83 0.51 1.77 15.30
CA PRO A 83 1.65 2.41 14.65
C PRO A 83 2.98 1.81 15.12
N LEU A 84 3.88 1.58 14.16
CA LEU A 84 5.22 1.03 14.39
C LEU A 84 6.14 2.00 15.15
N ILE A 85 5.95 3.31 15.01
CA ILE A 85 6.68 4.35 15.74
C ILE A 85 5.68 5.22 16.49
N LYS A 86 5.92 5.44 17.80
CA LYS A 86 5.07 6.20 18.71
C LYS A 86 5.39 7.69 18.71
#